data_AF-A0A848IVA2-F1
#
_entry.id   AF-A0A848IVA2-F1
#
_cell.length_a   1.000
_cell.length_b   1.000
_cell.length_c   1.000
_cell.angle_alpha   90.00
_cell.angle_beta   90.00
_cell.angle_gamma   90.00
#
_symmetry.space_group_name_H-M   'P 1'
#
loop_
_entity.id
_entity.type
_entity.pdbx_description
1 polymer ?
#
loop_
_entity_poly.entity_id
_entity_poly.type
_entity_poly.pdbx_seq_one_letter_code
_entity_poly.pdbx_strand_id
1 'polypeptide(L)'
;MKKLLLFFSLVFISTSIFAQGKWSFSYDIQFDRYTTYEGTIDNKYPIKMRIEESGNSCSSKSTKWTPRLVYGWYMYTKIGTKIPLVGHVCYSDACESYKELFVPSDPIDYSFDNECEMIDYKEKFTQQKGAKNFTWNQKGGKTYPVNLNVTHEFSWLTKATLGFKINNLTIAEFNLTELSENKYIEWVKIIAQKRVAGKYYLLFEYSQQSNPGSYGYGVCGAGIEQYVAHLIINENFEIESFDKVLHSSCINDIYDNELPYNIEKPELGLINQN
;
A
#
# COMPACT_ATOMS: atom_id res chain seq x y z
N MET A 1 -6.85 38.48 71.62
CA MET A 1 -6.12 38.98 70.43
C MET A 1 -5.22 37.89 69.89
N LYS A 2 -5.18 37.74 68.56
CA LYS A 2 -4.21 36.98 67.75
C LYS A 2 -4.22 35.44 67.88
N LYS A 3 -5.20 34.80 67.23
CA LYS A 3 -5.00 33.53 66.50
C LYS A 3 -5.93 33.53 65.28
N LEU A 4 -5.62 34.39 64.33
CA LEU A 4 -6.18 34.39 62.98
C LEU A 4 -5.01 34.71 62.04
N LEU A 5 -4.96 34.05 60.89
CA LEU A 5 -3.92 34.14 59.85
C LEU A 5 -2.61 33.42 60.15
N LEU A 6 -2.60 32.10 59.99
CA LEU A 6 -1.43 31.45 59.41
C LEU A 6 -1.90 30.39 58.40
N PHE A 7 -1.51 30.63 57.14
CA PHE A 7 -1.36 29.64 56.07
C PHE A 7 -2.61 29.11 55.37
N PHE A 8 -3.44 30.03 54.87
CA PHE A 8 -4.27 29.80 53.67
C PHE A 8 -3.49 30.11 52.37
N SER A 9 -2.17 29.89 52.36
CA SER A 9 -1.25 30.27 51.28
C SER A 9 -0.46 29.08 50.72
N LEU A 10 -1.05 27.88 50.72
CA LEU A 10 -0.45 26.67 50.16
C LEU A 10 -1.45 25.83 49.34
N VAL A 11 -2.41 26.49 48.68
CA VAL A 11 -3.32 25.87 47.69
C VAL A 11 -3.28 26.65 46.37
N PHE A 12 -2.07 27.06 45.97
CA PHE A 12 -1.76 27.47 44.60
C PHE A 12 -0.39 26.91 44.20
N ILE A 13 -0.12 25.64 44.54
CA ILE A 13 0.69 24.85 43.62
C ILE A 13 -0.26 24.57 42.47
N SER A 14 -0.23 25.49 41.51
CA SER A 14 -0.72 25.30 40.16
C SER A 14 -0.25 23.92 39.72
N THR A 15 -1.13 22.92 39.84
CA THR A 15 -1.14 21.81 38.93
C THR A 15 -1.45 22.43 37.58
N SER A 16 -0.41 22.95 36.95
CA SER A 16 -0.28 22.93 35.50
C SER A 16 -0.36 21.45 35.15
N ILE A 17 -1.57 20.91 35.17
CA ILE A 17 -1.94 19.77 34.35
C ILE A 17 -1.75 20.35 32.96
N PHE A 18 -0.51 20.35 32.51
CA PHE A 18 -0.19 20.47 31.11
C PHE A 18 -1.02 19.35 30.51
N ALA A 19 -2.13 19.72 29.88
CA ALA A 19 -2.59 18.99 28.73
C ALA A 19 -1.41 19.02 27.75
N GLN A 20 -0.43 18.13 27.95
CA GLN A 20 0.61 17.90 26.98
C GLN A 20 -0.15 17.41 25.76
N GLY A 21 -0.29 18.28 24.77
CA GLY A 21 -0.93 17.93 23.52
C GLY A 21 -0.32 16.63 23.03
N LYS A 22 -1.16 15.63 22.83
CA LYS A 22 -0.70 14.30 22.40
C LYS A 22 -0.28 14.45 20.95
N TRP A 23 1.02 14.53 20.71
CA TRP A 23 1.58 14.58 19.36
C TRP A 23 2.12 13.21 18.97
N SER A 24 2.14 12.94 17.67
CA SER A 24 2.62 11.66 17.13
C SER A 24 2.88 11.75 15.63
N PHE A 25 3.73 10.88 15.12
CA PHE A 25 3.77 10.60 13.69
C PHE A 25 2.84 9.43 13.33
N SER A 26 2.38 9.43 12.08
CA SER A 26 1.68 8.31 11.44
C SER A 26 2.18 8.16 10.02
N TYR A 27 1.87 7.05 9.37
CA TYR A 27 2.20 6.82 7.98
C TYR A 27 0.99 6.27 7.21
N ASP A 28 0.99 6.52 5.91
CA ASP A 28 0.06 5.94 4.93
C ASP A 28 0.85 5.54 3.68
N ILE A 29 0.50 4.41 3.05
CA ILE A 29 1.11 3.94 1.82
C ILE A 29 -0.01 3.64 0.82
N GLN A 30 -0.06 4.42 -0.24
CA GLN A 30 -1.02 4.25 -1.31
C GLN A 30 -0.39 3.43 -2.42
N PHE A 31 -1.00 2.30 -2.73
CA PHE A 31 -0.57 1.39 -3.79
C PHE A 31 -1.39 1.64 -5.05
N ASP A 32 -0.69 1.81 -6.18
CA ASP A 32 -1.32 2.02 -7.48
C ASP A 32 -1.45 0.71 -8.30
N ARG A 33 -1.61 -0.40 -7.57
CA ARG A 33 -1.61 -1.79 -8.07
C ARG A 33 -2.97 -2.21 -8.64
N TYR A 34 -3.56 -1.36 -9.45
CA TYR A 34 -4.86 -1.64 -10.06
C TYR A 34 -4.92 -1.10 -11.47
N THR A 35 -5.78 -1.69 -12.30
CA THR A 35 -6.12 -1.16 -13.62
C THR A 35 -7.59 -0.74 -13.60
N THR A 36 -7.91 0.42 -14.18
CA THR A 36 -9.30 0.77 -14.48
C THR A 36 -9.52 0.88 -15.97
N TYR A 37 -10.73 0.49 -16.37
CA TYR A 37 -11.17 0.48 -17.74
C TYR A 37 -12.50 1.22 -17.86
N GLU A 38 -12.69 1.87 -19.00
CA GLU A 38 -13.98 2.38 -19.46
C GLU A 38 -14.25 1.90 -20.88
N GLY A 39 -15.49 1.53 -21.16
CA GLY A 39 -15.82 1.01 -22.48
C GLY A 39 -17.23 0.50 -22.60
N THR A 40 -17.46 -0.49 -23.46
CA THR A 40 -18.80 -0.99 -23.78
C THR A 40 -18.84 -2.50 -23.99
N ILE A 41 -19.95 -3.13 -23.61
CA ILE A 41 -20.34 -4.47 -24.06
C ILE A 41 -21.24 -4.33 -25.29
N ASP A 42 -20.92 -5.07 -26.35
CA ASP A 42 -21.66 -5.11 -27.62
C ASP A 42 -21.86 -3.71 -28.25
N ASN A 43 -20.89 -2.81 -28.05
CA ASN A 43 -20.96 -1.39 -28.46
C ASN A 43 -22.20 -0.62 -27.95
N LYS A 44 -22.93 -1.17 -26.97
CA LYS A 44 -24.24 -0.67 -26.55
C LYS A 44 -24.30 -0.35 -25.07
N TYR A 45 -23.72 -1.20 -24.23
CA TYR A 45 -23.85 -1.09 -22.78
C TYR A 45 -22.56 -0.51 -22.20
N PRO A 46 -22.52 0.79 -21.84
CA PRO A 46 -21.32 1.38 -21.29
C PRO A 46 -21.02 0.78 -19.92
N ILE A 47 -19.77 0.39 -19.72
CA ILE A 47 -19.26 -0.19 -18.48
C ILE A 47 -18.00 0.52 -17.99
N LYS A 48 -17.80 0.50 -16.68
CA LYS A 48 -16.50 0.73 -16.04
C LYS A 48 -16.07 -0.55 -15.33
N MET A 49 -14.77 -0.80 -15.29
CA MET A 49 -14.20 -1.96 -14.64
C MET A 49 -12.96 -1.54 -13.85
N ARG A 50 -12.79 -2.06 -12.64
CA ARG A 50 -11.59 -1.92 -11.82
C ARG A 50 -11.11 -3.31 -11.45
N ILE A 51 -9.81 -3.52 -11.61
CA ILE A 51 -9.15 -4.81 -11.43
C ILE A 51 -7.89 -4.58 -10.58
N GLU A 52 -7.69 -5.38 -9.55
CA GLU A 52 -6.52 -5.36 -8.66
C GLU A 52 -5.90 -6.75 -8.63
N GLU A 53 -4.61 -6.83 -8.94
CA GLU A 53 -3.86 -8.09 -8.85
C GLU A 53 -3.50 -8.40 -7.40
N SER A 54 -3.72 -9.64 -7.00
CA SER A 54 -3.27 -10.14 -5.70
C SER A 54 -1.92 -10.86 -5.84
N GLY A 55 -1.21 -10.97 -4.72
CA GLY A 55 -0.02 -11.82 -4.63
C GLY A 55 -0.33 -13.33 -4.57
N ASN A 56 -1.61 -13.72 -4.56
CA ASN A 56 -2.01 -15.12 -4.41
C ASN A 56 -2.14 -15.80 -5.77
N SER A 57 -1.77 -17.09 -5.81
CA SER A 57 -2.09 -17.95 -6.94
C SER A 57 -3.49 -18.53 -6.81
N CYS A 58 -4.12 -18.82 -7.95
CA CYS A 58 -5.42 -19.52 -7.99
C CYS A 58 -5.30 -21.02 -7.67
N SER A 59 -4.11 -21.61 -7.78
CA SER A 59 -3.84 -22.99 -7.39
C SER A 59 -2.70 -23.09 -6.37
N SER A 60 -2.77 -24.11 -5.51
CA SER A 60 -1.76 -24.44 -4.50
C SER A 60 -0.47 -25.00 -5.10
N LYS A 61 -0.48 -25.36 -6.39
CA LYS A 61 0.70 -25.75 -7.16
C LYS A 61 1.35 -24.51 -7.77
N SER A 62 1.88 -23.63 -6.93
CA SER A 62 2.57 -22.41 -7.36
C SER A 62 3.90 -22.74 -8.06
N THR A 63 3.89 -22.78 -9.38
CA THR A 63 5.09 -22.71 -10.22
C THR A 63 5.26 -21.26 -10.72
N LYS A 64 6.38 -20.94 -11.35
CA LYS A 64 6.60 -19.63 -12.00
C LYS A 64 5.56 -19.26 -13.08
N TRP A 65 4.69 -20.20 -13.45
CA TRP A 65 3.67 -20.07 -14.48
C TRP A 65 2.25 -19.95 -13.93
N THR A 66 2.09 -19.96 -12.60
CA THR A 66 0.76 -20.06 -12.00
C THR A 66 -0.01 -18.75 -12.18
N PRO A 67 -1.27 -18.81 -12.68
CA PRO A 67 -2.10 -17.61 -12.82
C PRO A 67 -2.30 -16.94 -11.46
N ARG A 68 -2.23 -15.60 -11.45
CA ARG A 68 -2.42 -14.80 -10.24
C ARG A 68 -3.88 -14.46 -10.07
N LEU A 69 -4.39 -14.58 -8.85
CA LEU A 69 -5.73 -14.17 -8.52
C LEU A 69 -5.87 -12.66 -8.64
N VAL A 70 -7.04 -12.26 -9.12
CA VAL A 70 -7.39 -10.89 -9.41
C VAL A 70 -8.77 -10.61 -8.87
N TYR A 71 -8.94 -9.46 -8.25
CA TYR A 71 -10.19 -9.03 -7.65
C TYR A 71 -10.62 -7.70 -8.23
N GLY A 72 -11.91 -7.40 -8.17
CA GLY A 72 -12.38 -6.15 -8.72
C GLY A 72 -13.87 -6.01 -8.72
N TRP A 73 -14.32 -5.09 -9.57
CA TRP A 73 -15.72 -4.90 -9.88
C TRP A 73 -15.86 -4.35 -11.29
N TYR A 74 -17.02 -4.59 -11.90
CA TYR A 74 -17.46 -3.79 -13.02
C TYR A 74 -18.84 -3.20 -12.72
N MET A 75 -19.24 -2.20 -13.47
CA MET A 75 -20.57 -1.62 -13.36
C MET A 75 -21.05 -1.16 -14.72
N TYR A 76 -22.35 -1.27 -14.97
CA TYR A 76 -22.99 -0.52 -16.04
C TYR A 76 -23.06 0.95 -15.64
N THR A 77 -22.46 1.84 -16.43
CA THR A 77 -22.30 3.27 -16.09
C THR A 77 -23.64 3.95 -15.79
N LYS A 78 -24.72 3.53 -16.47
CA LYS A 78 -26.07 4.08 -16.25
C LYS A 78 -26.72 3.65 -14.94
N ILE A 79 -26.37 2.46 -14.42
CA ILE A 79 -26.95 1.88 -13.22
C ILE A 79 -26.13 2.29 -11.98
N GLY A 80 -24.81 2.38 -12.13
CA GLY A 80 -23.89 2.79 -11.06
C GLY A 80 -23.68 1.75 -9.96
N THR A 81 -24.35 0.60 -10.03
CA THR A 81 -24.16 -0.49 -9.06
C THR A 81 -22.92 -1.31 -9.41
N LYS A 82 -22.02 -1.48 -8.44
CA LYS A 82 -20.81 -2.30 -8.59
C LYS A 82 -21.17 -3.78 -8.48
N ILE A 83 -20.70 -4.55 -9.46
CA ILE A 83 -20.85 -6.00 -9.55
C ILE A 83 -19.47 -6.61 -9.31
N PRO A 84 -19.30 -7.45 -8.27
CA PRO A 84 -18.01 -8.05 -7.94
C PRO A 84 -17.43 -8.88 -9.08
N LEU A 85 -16.11 -8.77 -9.25
CA LEU A 85 -15.32 -9.60 -10.15
C LEU A 85 -14.23 -10.32 -9.37
N VAL A 86 -14.03 -11.58 -9.73
CA VAL A 86 -12.92 -12.41 -9.26
C VAL A 86 -12.39 -13.19 -10.44
N GLY A 87 -11.09 -13.47 -10.48
CA GLY A 87 -10.52 -14.09 -11.67
C GLY A 87 -9.03 -14.31 -11.57
N HIS A 88 -8.40 -14.49 -12.72
CA HIS A 88 -6.96 -14.69 -12.80
C HIS A 88 -6.33 -13.96 -13.99
N VAL A 89 -5.05 -13.59 -13.86
CA VAL A 89 -4.19 -13.18 -14.97
C VAL A 89 -3.08 -14.19 -15.18
N CYS A 90 -2.71 -14.47 -16.43
CA CYS A 90 -1.54 -15.27 -16.75
C CYS A 90 -0.63 -14.58 -17.77
N TYR A 91 0.59 -14.28 -17.33
CA TYR A 91 1.62 -13.65 -18.14
C TYR A 91 2.50 -14.64 -18.93
N SER A 92 2.33 -15.94 -18.68
CA SER A 92 3.15 -16.97 -19.31
C SER A 92 2.81 -17.16 -20.78
N ASP A 93 3.81 -17.56 -21.57
CA ASP A 93 3.57 -17.92 -22.95
C ASP A 93 2.68 -19.15 -23.14
N ALA A 94 2.62 -20.00 -22.12
CA ALA A 94 1.88 -21.25 -22.10
C ALA A 94 0.36 -21.09 -21.84
N CYS A 95 -0.11 -19.89 -21.50
CA CYS A 95 -1.52 -19.64 -21.22
C CYS A 95 -2.30 -19.25 -22.48
N GLU A 96 -3.49 -19.84 -22.67
CA GLU A 96 -4.38 -19.51 -23.79
C GLU A 96 -5.02 -18.13 -23.61
N SER A 97 -5.52 -17.85 -22.40
CA SER A 97 -6.06 -16.57 -22.00
C SER A 97 -5.03 -15.75 -21.20
N TYR A 98 -5.03 -14.44 -21.43
CA TYR A 98 -4.25 -13.48 -20.65
C TYR A 98 -4.98 -13.10 -19.36
N LYS A 99 -6.30 -12.89 -19.43
CA LYS A 99 -7.16 -12.59 -18.27
C LYS A 99 -8.49 -13.30 -18.37
N GLU A 100 -8.94 -13.85 -17.26
CA GLU A 100 -10.31 -14.34 -17.10
C GLU A 100 -10.91 -13.78 -15.83
N LEU A 101 -12.10 -13.19 -15.94
CA LEU A 101 -12.81 -12.55 -14.84
C LEU A 101 -14.22 -13.11 -14.80
N PHE A 102 -14.70 -13.39 -13.61
CA PHE A 102 -15.99 -14.02 -13.38
C PHE A 102 -16.81 -13.14 -12.45
N VAL A 103 -18.11 -13.08 -12.72
CA VAL A 103 -19.10 -12.61 -11.75
C VAL A 103 -19.58 -13.84 -11.00
N PRO A 104 -19.15 -14.05 -9.74
CA PRO A 104 -19.50 -15.25 -9.02
C PRO A 104 -21.01 -15.25 -8.70
N SER A 105 -21.59 -16.46 -8.61
CA SER A 105 -22.99 -16.59 -8.19
C SER A 105 -23.19 -16.08 -6.75
N ASP A 106 -22.24 -16.39 -5.88
CA ASP A 106 -22.11 -15.84 -4.53
C ASP A 106 -20.79 -15.06 -4.42
N PRO A 107 -20.81 -13.75 -4.14
CA PRO A 107 -19.60 -12.94 -4.07
C PRO A 107 -18.74 -13.18 -2.81
N ILE A 108 -19.23 -13.95 -1.84
CA ILE A 108 -18.55 -14.26 -0.59
C ILE A 108 -18.02 -15.70 -0.62
N ASP A 109 -18.83 -16.65 -1.06
CA ASP A 109 -18.50 -18.07 -1.09
C ASP A 109 -18.35 -18.58 -2.52
N TYR A 110 -17.13 -18.47 -3.06
CA TYR A 110 -16.78 -18.96 -4.40
C TYR A 110 -15.49 -19.78 -4.36
N SER A 111 -15.32 -20.63 -5.36
CA SER A 111 -14.14 -21.47 -5.50
C SER A 111 -13.72 -21.63 -6.95
N PHE A 112 -12.41 -21.79 -7.13
CA PHE A 112 -11.80 -22.23 -8.39
C PHE A 112 -11.50 -23.73 -8.31
N ASP A 113 -11.49 -24.40 -9.46
CA ASP A 113 -10.95 -25.75 -9.57
C ASP A 113 -9.41 -25.74 -9.65
N ASN A 114 -8.80 -26.89 -9.93
CA ASN A 114 -7.33 -27.02 -9.98
C ASN A 114 -6.72 -26.34 -11.23
N GLU A 115 -7.55 -26.10 -12.23
CA GLU A 115 -7.24 -25.47 -13.51
C GLU A 115 -7.48 -23.94 -13.47
N CYS A 116 -7.89 -23.42 -12.31
CA CYS A 116 -8.22 -22.01 -12.09
C CYS A 116 -9.47 -21.52 -12.84
N GLU A 117 -10.35 -22.45 -13.21
CA GLU A 117 -11.69 -22.15 -13.72
C GLU A 117 -12.67 -22.01 -12.55
N MET A 118 -13.58 -21.04 -12.65
CA MET A 118 -14.58 -20.83 -11.61
C MET A 118 -15.71 -21.85 -11.73
N ILE A 119 -16.00 -22.55 -10.63
CA ILE A 119 -17.02 -23.61 -10.60
C ILE A 119 -18.42 -23.03 -10.84
N ASP A 120 -18.75 -21.90 -10.18
CA ASP A 120 -20.06 -21.27 -10.35
C ASP A 120 -20.01 -19.74 -10.51
N TYR A 121 -20.54 -19.29 -11.64
CA TYR A 121 -20.53 -17.90 -12.06
C TYR A 121 -21.77 -17.58 -12.91
N LYS A 122 -22.15 -16.30 -12.91
CA LYS A 122 -23.23 -15.75 -13.73
C LYS A 122 -22.72 -15.27 -15.08
N GLU A 123 -21.57 -14.62 -15.07
CA GLU A 123 -20.95 -13.99 -16.24
C GLU A 123 -19.44 -14.25 -16.25
N LYS A 124 -18.86 -14.31 -17.45
CA LYS A 124 -17.42 -14.47 -17.70
C LYS A 124 -16.97 -13.38 -18.66
N PHE A 125 -15.83 -12.78 -18.36
CA PHE A 125 -15.05 -11.95 -19.27
C PHE A 125 -13.75 -12.66 -19.58
N THR A 126 -13.39 -12.78 -20.86
CA THR A 126 -12.14 -13.42 -21.28
C THR A 126 -11.36 -12.51 -22.20
N GLN A 127 -10.07 -12.32 -21.91
CA GLN A 127 -9.11 -11.68 -22.79
C GLN A 127 -8.13 -12.74 -23.27
N GLN A 128 -8.19 -13.04 -24.57
CA GLN A 128 -7.25 -13.97 -25.20
C GLN A 128 -5.84 -13.36 -25.23
N LYS A 129 -4.81 -14.21 -25.22
CA LYS A 129 -3.43 -13.74 -25.28
C LYS A 129 -3.17 -12.93 -26.56
N GLY A 130 -2.55 -11.76 -26.42
CA GLY A 130 -2.31 -10.82 -27.52
C GLY A 130 -3.55 -10.05 -28.00
N ALA A 131 -4.75 -10.34 -27.48
CA ALA A 131 -5.95 -9.59 -27.80
C ALA A 131 -6.04 -8.32 -26.94
N LYS A 132 -6.44 -7.21 -27.55
CA LYS A 132 -6.73 -5.96 -26.84
C LYS A 132 -8.11 -5.95 -26.18
N ASN A 133 -9.05 -6.69 -26.77
CA ASN A 133 -10.45 -6.68 -26.37
C ASN A 133 -10.80 -7.90 -25.54
N PHE A 134 -11.79 -7.73 -24.66
CA PHE A 134 -12.41 -8.83 -23.94
C PHE A 134 -13.58 -9.37 -24.74
N THR A 135 -13.98 -10.59 -24.44
CA THR A 135 -15.31 -11.12 -24.72
C THR A 135 -16.09 -11.23 -23.41
N TRP A 136 -17.41 -11.12 -23.49
CA TRP A 136 -18.30 -11.32 -22.35
C TRP A 136 -19.41 -12.30 -22.71
N ASN A 137 -19.75 -13.18 -21.78
CA ASN A 137 -20.89 -14.07 -21.91
C ASN A 137 -21.51 -14.38 -20.54
N GLN A 138 -22.82 -14.62 -20.55
CA GLN A 138 -23.49 -15.30 -19.45
C GLN A 138 -23.20 -16.80 -19.52
N LYS A 139 -23.30 -17.51 -18.40
CA LYS A 139 -23.13 -18.98 -18.35
C LYS A 139 -24.14 -19.65 -19.30
N GLY A 140 -23.64 -20.31 -20.35
CA GLY A 140 -24.46 -20.91 -21.42
C GLY A 140 -25.12 -19.93 -22.40
N GLY A 141 -24.80 -18.63 -22.31
CA GLY A 141 -25.34 -17.58 -23.16
C GLY A 141 -24.51 -17.29 -24.41
N LYS A 142 -24.97 -16.31 -25.21
CA LYS A 142 -24.22 -15.79 -26.36
C LYS A 142 -23.02 -14.97 -25.91
N THR A 143 -21.93 -15.06 -26.67
CA THR A 143 -20.72 -14.25 -26.48
C THR A 143 -20.84 -12.92 -27.22
N TYR A 144 -20.45 -11.83 -26.54
CA TYR A 144 -20.44 -10.47 -27.05
C TYR A 144 -19.04 -9.85 -26.93
N PRO A 145 -18.66 -8.97 -27.88
CA PRO A 145 -17.39 -8.25 -27.78
C PRO A 145 -17.45 -7.19 -26.68
N VAL A 146 -16.31 -6.96 -26.02
CA VAL A 146 -16.14 -5.92 -25.01
C VAL A 146 -14.93 -5.08 -25.37
N ASN A 147 -15.19 -3.82 -25.69
CA ASN A 147 -14.16 -2.84 -26.06
C ASN A 147 -13.89 -1.97 -24.84
N LEU A 148 -12.68 -2.06 -24.29
CA LEU A 148 -12.24 -1.33 -23.12
C LEU A 148 -11.03 -0.46 -23.46
N ASN A 149 -11.04 0.77 -22.95
CA ASN A 149 -9.88 1.64 -22.90
C ASN A 149 -9.39 1.69 -21.47
N VAL A 150 -8.07 1.61 -21.28
CA VAL A 150 -7.46 1.79 -19.97
C VAL A 150 -7.56 3.27 -19.59
N THR A 151 -8.18 3.55 -18.45
CA THR A 151 -8.27 4.89 -17.86
C THR A 151 -7.28 5.08 -16.72
N HIS A 152 -6.78 3.98 -16.16
CA HIS A 152 -5.72 3.97 -15.17
C HIS A 152 -4.90 2.69 -15.36
N GLU A 153 -3.61 2.82 -15.64
CA GLU A 153 -2.70 1.69 -15.84
C GLU A 153 -2.25 1.11 -14.50
N PHE A 154 -2.01 -0.20 -14.46
CA PHE A 154 -1.38 -0.82 -13.31
C PHE A 154 0.03 -0.24 -13.12
N SER A 155 0.37 0.10 -11.88
CA SER A 155 1.69 0.59 -11.54
C SER A 155 2.20 -0.02 -10.25
N TRP A 156 3.50 -0.33 -10.23
CA TRP A 156 4.18 -0.69 -9.00
C TRP A 156 4.50 0.52 -8.13
N LEU A 157 4.34 1.74 -8.66
CA LEU A 157 4.59 2.97 -7.92
C LEU A 157 3.71 3.05 -6.68
N THR A 158 4.32 3.57 -5.62
CA THR A 158 3.66 3.81 -4.34
C THR A 158 3.79 5.27 -3.96
N LYS A 159 2.80 5.80 -3.25
CA LYS A 159 2.91 7.09 -2.57
C LYS A 159 2.90 6.87 -1.07
N ALA A 160 4.06 6.95 -0.44
CA ALA A 160 4.21 6.88 1.01
C ALA A 160 4.22 8.29 1.61
N THR A 161 3.41 8.50 2.65
CA THR A 161 3.26 9.79 3.31
C THR A 161 3.46 9.63 4.82
N LEU A 162 4.21 10.53 5.44
CA LEU A 162 4.31 10.67 6.89
C LEU A 162 3.43 11.84 7.34
N GLY A 163 2.52 11.59 8.27
CA GLY A 163 1.64 12.61 8.85
C GLY A 163 2.09 12.97 10.26
N PHE A 164 2.33 14.25 10.53
CA PHE A 164 2.56 14.78 11.87
C PHE A 164 1.24 15.23 12.50
N LYS A 165 0.91 14.67 13.65
CA LYS A 165 -0.37 14.87 14.33
C LYS A 165 -0.19 15.57 15.68
N ILE A 166 -1.10 16.49 15.99
CA ILE A 166 -1.29 17.07 17.32
C ILE A 166 -2.75 16.88 17.71
N ASN A 167 -3.00 16.25 18.86
CA ASN A 167 -4.35 15.90 19.33
C ASN A 167 -5.15 15.13 18.27
N ASN A 168 -4.49 14.19 17.58
CA ASN A 168 -5.00 13.39 16.46
C ASN A 168 -5.39 14.17 15.18
N LEU A 169 -5.20 15.49 15.13
CA LEU A 169 -5.35 16.27 13.91
C LEU A 169 -4.02 16.28 13.15
N THR A 170 -4.06 15.95 11.86
CA THR A 170 -2.89 16.08 10.98
C THR A 170 -2.59 17.56 10.77
N ILE A 171 -1.41 17.99 11.20
CA ILE A 171 -0.94 19.38 11.12
C ILE A 171 -0.03 19.57 9.90
N ALA A 172 0.76 18.54 9.57
CA ALA A 172 1.64 18.53 8.39
C ALA A 172 1.71 17.12 7.80
N GLU A 173 1.93 17.05 6.49
CA GLU A 173 2.15 15.82 5.73
C GLU A 173 3.43 15.95 4.92
N PHE A 174 4.21 14.87 4.89
CA PHE A 174 5.49 14.80 4.24
C PHE A 174 5.50 13.63 3.25
N ASN A 175 5.81 13.90 1.99
CA ASN A 175 5.88 12.86 0.96
C ASN A 175 7.19 12.08 1.11
N LEU A 176 7.12 10.93 1.78
CA LEU A 176 8.29 10.08 2.03
C LEU A 176 8.88 9.55 0.72
N THR A 177 8.04 9.22 -0.26
CA THR A 177 8.48 8.77 -1.59
C THR A 177 9.38 9.80 -2.28
N GLU A 178 9.05 11.08 -2.17
CA GLU A 178 9.88 12.17 -2.71
C GLU A 178 11.12 12.42 -1.86
N LEU A 179 10.97 12.53 -0.54
CA LEU A 179 12.08 12.80 0.39
C LEU A 179 13.17 11.73 0.33
N SER A 180 12.76 10.47 0.20
CA SER A 180 13.67 9.35 0.16
C SER A 180 14.07 8.97 -1.27
N GLU A 181 13.51 9.58 -2.31
CA GLU A 181 13.74 9.19 -3.71
C GLU A 181 13.44 7.70 -4.00
N ASN A 182 12.64 7.03 -3.16
CA ASN A 182 12.29 5.62 -3.30
C ASN A 182 10.84 5.49 -3.78
N LYS A 183 10.65 5.02 -5.02
CA LYS A 183 9.36 5.02 -5.73
C LYS A 183 8.45 3.84 -5.38
N TYR A 184 8.97 2.81 -4.72
CA TYR A 184 8.32 1.51 -4.51
C TYR A 184 8.33 1.11 -3.03
N ILE A 185 7.94 2.03 -2.15
CA ILE A 185 7.92 1.83 -0.69
C ILE A 185 6.75 0.92 -0.33
N GLU A 186 7.04 -0.23 0.27
CA GLU A 186 6.05 -1.26 0.61
C GLU A 186 5.63 -1.22 2.07
N TRP A 187 6.51 -0.71 2.92
CA TRP A 187 6.33 -0.81 4.36
C TRP A 187 7.07 0.32 5.06
N VAL A 188 6.47 0.78 6.15
CA VAL A 188 7.01 1.80 7.05
C VAL A 188 6.70 1.37 8.47
N LYS A 189 7.63 1.58 9.39
CA LYS A 189 7.47 1.36 10.83
C LYS A 189 8.15 2.47 11.60
N ILE A 190 7.36 3.18 12.39
CA ILE A 190 7.89 4.16 13.34
C ILE A 190 8.57 3.42 14.48
N ILE A 191 9.84 3.75 14.74
CA ILE A 191 10.65 3.12 15.78
C ILE A 191 10.62 3.96 17.05
N ALA A 192 10.95 5.25 16.95
CA ALA A 192 10.98 6.16 18.08
C ALA A 192 10.65 7.58 17.64
N GLN A 193 10.14 8.37 18.58
CA GLN A 193 9.85 9.78 18.37
C GLN A 193 10.13 10.56 19.65
N LYS A 194 10.66 11.78 19.52
CA LYS A 194 10.93 12.65 20.67
C LYS A 194 10.74 14.12 20.32
N ARG A 195 10.36 14.93 21.32
CA ARG A 195 10.38 16.38 21.22
C ARG A 195 11.42 16.92 22.21
N VAL A 196 12.39 17.67 21.72
CA VAL A 196 13.40 18.34 22.55
C VAL A 196 13.80 19.66 21.90
N ALA A 197 13.99 20.71 22.72
CA ALA A 197 14.44 22.03 22.27
C ALA A 197 13.62 22.61 21.09
N GLY A 198 12.30 22.46 21.10
CA GLY A 198 11.40 23.00 20.06
C GLY A 198 11.30 22.16 18.78
N LYS A 199 12.13 21.12 18.64
CA LYS A 199 12.14 20.23 17.47
C LYS A 199 11.47 18.90 17.76
N TYR A 200 10.99 18.25 16.70
CA TYR A 200 10.46 16.90 16.76
C TYR A 200 11.31 15.98 15.90
N TYR A 201 11.70 14.86 16.49
CA TYR A 201 12.60 13.87 15.93
C TYR A 201 11.81 12.60 15.71
N LEU A 202 11.96 12.02 14.53
CA LEU A 202 11.36 10.75 14.15
C LEU A 202 12.44 9.82 13.65
N LEU A 203 12.51 8.65 14.25
CA LEU A 203 13.30 7.52 13.78
C LEU A 203 12.35 6.43 13.29
N PHE A 204 12.58 5.93 12.08
CA PHE A 204 11.69 4.95 11.47
C PHE A 204 12.44 4.04 10.49
N GLU A 205 11.88 2.87 10.24
CA GLU A 205 12.32 1.94 9.21
C GLU A 205 11.33 1.99 8.05
N TYR A 206 11.81 1.78 6.83
CA TYR A 206 10.96 1.55 5.67
C TYR A 206 11.64 0.60 4.70
N SER A 207 10.85 -0.05 3.84
CA SER A 207 11.40 -0.91 2.79
C SER A 207 10.89 -0.52 1.42
N GLN A 208 11.70 -0.78 0.39
CA GLN A 208 11.30 -0.67 -1.01
C GLN A 208 11.55 -1.97 -1.77
N GLN A 209 10.85 -2.14 -2.90
CA GLN A 209 11.18 -3.13 -3.92
C GLN A 209 12.09 -2.52 -4.99
N SER A 210 13.32 -3.01 -5.12
CA SER A 210 14.24 -2.57 -6.16
C SER A 210 14.07 -3.34 -7.47
N ASN A 211 13.37 -4.48 -7.44
CA ASN A 211 12.93 -5.20 -8.64
C ASN A 211 11.43 -5.54 -8.58
N PRO A 212 10.55 -4.52 -8.68
CA PRO A 212 9.11 -4.72 -8.56
C PRO A 212 8.59 -5.68 -9.64
N GLY A 213 7.79 -6.67 -9.24
CA GLY A 213 7.24 -7.69 -10.14
C GLY A 213 8.10 -8.95 -10.33
N SER A 214 9.32 -9.00 -9.79
CA SER A 214 10.16 -10.20 -9.78
C SER A 214 9.78 -11.15 -8.63
N TYR A 215 8.92 -12.12 -8.92
CA TYR A 215 8.40 -13.08 -7.92
C TYR A 215 9.15 -14.43 -7.87
N GLY A 216 10.28 -14.55 -8.57
CA GLY A 216 10.96 -15.84 -8.76
C GLY A 216 11.67 -16.42 -7.53
N TYR A 217 12.03 -15.61 -6.53
CA TYR A 217 12.97 -16.02 -5.46
C TYR A 217 12.74 -15.34 -4.09
N GLY A 218 11.48 -15.09 -3.69
CA GLY A 218 11.17 -14.52 -2.37
C GLY A 218 11.68 -13.08 -2.16
N VAL A 219 11.98 -12.71 -0.91
CA VAL A 219 12.42 -11.35 -0.50
C VAL A 219 13.60 -10.84 -1.34
N CYS A 220 14.57 -11.71 -1.62
CA CYS A 220 15.72 -11.35 -2.44
C CYS A 220 15.39 -11.28 -3.94
N GLY A 221 14.50 -12.13 -4.44
CA GLY A 221 14.01 -12.07 -5.81
C GLY A 221 13.26 -10.77 -6.13
N ALA A 222 12.50 -10.25 -5.18
CA ALA A 222 11.80 -8.96 -5.27
C ALA A 222 12.75 -7.76 -5.07
N GLY A 223 14.00 -8.02 -4.68
CA GLY A 223 14.97 -6.97 -4.41
C GLY A 223 14.57 -6.08 -3.25
N ILE A 224 14.08 -6.65 -2.15
CA ILE A 224 13.68 -5.85 -0.99
C ILE A 224 14.91 -5.18 -0.37
N GLU A 225 14.83 -3.87 -0.21
CA GLU A 225 15.84 -3.04 0.42
C GLU A 225 15.23 -2.32 1.63
N GLN A 226 15.86 -2.42 2.79
CA GLN A 226 15.39 -1.84 4.04
C GLN A 226 16.29 -0.70 4.47
N TYR A 227 15.67 0.41 4.82
CA TYR A 227 16.32 1.63 5.24
C TYR A 227 15.91 1.99 6.66
N VAL A 228 16.85 2.55 7.40
CA VAL A 228 16.55 3.34 8.58
C VAL A 228 16.62 4.80 8.17
N ALA A 229 15.63 5.58 8.56
CA ALA A 229 15.60 7.01 8.33
C ALA A 229 15.35 7.81 9.62
N HIS A 230 15.90 9.01 9.62
CA HIS A 230 15.77 10.00 10.67
C HIS A 230 15.24 11.31 10.07
N LEU A 231 14.15 11.81 10.62
CA LEU A 231 13.48 13.03 10.20
C LEU A 231 13.44 14.01 11.37
N ILE A 232 13.87 15.25 11.12
CA ILE A 232 13.74 16.37 12.06
C ILE A 232 12.77 17.38 11.48
N ILE A 233 11.76 17.76 12.26
CA ILE A 233 10.87 18.88 11.95
C ILE A 233 11.03 19.99 12.98
N ASN A 234 11.00 21.23 12.51
CA ASN A 234 11.12 22.43 13.34
C ASN A 234 9.79 22.79 14.04
N GLU A 235 9.78 23.87 14.81
CA GLU A 235 8.60 24.34 15.53
C GLU A 235 7.47 24.87 14.62
N ASN A 236 7.80 25.20 13.37
CA ASN A 236 6.86 25.58 12.32
C ASN A 236 6.31 24.35 11.56
N PHE A 237 6.68 23.14 11.98
CA PHE A 237 6.30 21.87 11.37
C PHE A 237 6.85 21.67 9.95
N GLU A 238 7.95 22.34 9.63
CA GLU A 238 8.67 22.17 8.37
C GLU A 238 9.84 21.20 8.56
N ILE A 239 10.22 20.52 7.49
CA ILE A 239 11.36 19.60 7.50
C ILE A 239 12.65 20.41 7.64
N GLU A 240 13.42 20.11 8.68
CA GLU A 240 14.75 20.67 8.88
C GLU A 240 15.84 19.74 8.31
N SER A 241 15.71 18.43 8.54
CA SER A 241 16.62 17.44 7.96
C SER A 241 15.94 16.10 7.74
N PHE A 242 16.46 15.36 6.76
CA PHE A 242 16.08 13.99 6.46
C PHE A 242 17.33 13.19 6.08
N ASP A 243 17.66 12.19 6.89
CA ASP A 243 18.80 11.31 6.69
C ASP A 243 18.32 9.87 6.58
N LYS A 244 18.99 9.05 5.78
CA LYS A 244 18.69 7.63 5.63
C LYS A 244 19.94 6.79 5.40
N VAL A 245 19.91 5.54 5.86
CA VAL A 245 20.95 4.53 5.64
C VAL A 245 20.28 3.25 5.17
N LEU A 246 20.82 2.64 4.11
CA LEU A 246 20.47 1.29 3.67
C LEU A 246 21.11 0.30 4.65
N HIS A 247 20.31 -0.47 5.40
CA HIS A 247 20.82 -1.40 6.42
C HIS A 247 20.56 -2.87 6.08
N SER A 248 19.72 -3.15 5.09
CA SER A 248 19.57 -4.49 4.53
C SER A 248 19.24 -4.44 3.05
N SER A 249 19.96 -5.22 2.24
CA SER A 249 19.70 -5.40 0.82
C SER A 249 20.22 -6.76 0.37
N CYS A 250 19.33 -7.62 -0.12
CA CYS A 250 19.78 -8.88 -0.74
C CYS A 250 20.54 -8.66 -2.05
N ILE A 251 20.28 -7.55 -2.77
CA ILE A 251 20.89 -7.29 -4.08
C ILE A 251 22.36 -6.90 -3.91
N ASN A 252 22.65 -6.14 -2.85
CA ASN A 252 23.98 -5.62 -2.56
C ASN A 252 24.70 -6.44 -1.48
N ASP A 253 24.15 -7.59 -1.08
CA ASP A 253 24.65 -8.45 0.01
C ASP A 253 24.88 -7.71 1.33
N ILE A 254 23.99 -6.76 1.67
CA ILE A 254 24.02 -5.99 2.91
C ILE A 254 23.09 -6.66 3.94
N TYR A 255 23.68 -7.08 5.05
CA TYR A 255 22.96 -7.72 6.16
C TYR A 255 23.52 -7.19 7.49
N ASP A 256 23.29 -5.90 7.77
CA ASP A 256 23.81 -5.30 8.99
C ASP A 256 22.99 -5.74 10.20
N ASN A 257 23.68 -6.34 11.17
CA ASN A 257 23.10 -6.75 12.45
C ASN A 257 23.11 -5.61 13.48
N GLU A 258 23.92 -4.58 13.26
CA GLU A 258 24.00 -3.43 14.15
C GLU A 258 23.01 -2.35 13.69
N LEU A 259 22.13 -1.96 14.61
CA LEU A 259 21.18 -0.88 14.35
C LEU A 259 21.93 0.46 14.34
N PRO A 260 21.83 1.26 13.26
CA PRO A 260 22.58 2.51 13.13
C PRO A 260 21.92 3.65 13.93
N TYR A 261 21.41 3.40 15.14
CA TYR A 261 20.65 4.37 15.93
C TYR A 261 20.51 4.00 17.41
N ASN A 262 20.09 4.99 18.23
CA ASN A 262 19.71 4.77 19.63
C ASN A 262 18.21 5.07 19.84
N ILE A 263 17.42 4.04 20.17
CA ILE A 263 15.96 4.15 20.36
C ILE A 263 15.59 5.11 21.51
N GLU A 264 16.37 5.13 22.59
CA GLU A 264 16.10 5.98 23.77
C GLU A 264 16.51 7.45 23.54
N LYS A 265 17.37 7.67 22.54
CA LYS A 265 17.89 8.98 22.17
C LYS A 265 17.77 9.23 20.66
N PRO A 266 16.54 9.23 20.10
CA PRO A 266 16.34 9.43 18.67
C PRO A 266 16.84 10.81 18.21
N GLU A 267 16.96 11.78 19.12
CA GLU A 267 17.51 13.11 18.80
C GLU A 267 18.98 13.11 18.35
N LEU A 268 19.70 12.00 18.57
CA LEU A 268 21.08 11.83 18.12
C LEU A 268 21.19 11.40 16.66
N GLY A 269 20.07 11.04 16.01
CA GLY A 269 20.03 10.65 14.61
C GLY A 269 20.66 9.27 14.34
N LEU A 270 21.12 9.10 13.10
CA LEU A 270 21.76 7.87 12.64
C LEU A 270 23.26 7.87 12.99
N ILE A 271 23.75 6.71 13.41
CA ILE A 271 25.17 6.47 13.70
C ILE A 271 25.82 6.02 12.40
N ASN A 272 26.73 6.82 11.85
CA ASN A 272 27.52 6.43 10.69
C ASN A 272 28.49 5.31 11.08
N GLN A 273 28.33 4.14 10.45
CA GLN A 273 29.37 3.12 10.43
C GLN A 273 30.36 3.53 9.32
N ASN A 274 31.56 3.95 9.73
CA ASN A 274 32.69 4.16 8.82
C ASN A 274 33.29 2.84 8.37
#